data_AF-A0A957T239-F1
#
_entry.id   AF-A0A957T239-F1
#
_cell.length_a   1.000
_cell.length_b   1.000
_cell.length_c   1.000
_cell.angle_alpha   90.00
_cell.angle_beta   90.00
_cell.angle_gamma   90.00
#
_symmetry.space_group_name_H-M   'P 1'
#
loop_
_entity.id
_entity.type
_entity.pdbx_description
1 polymer ?
#
loop_
_entity_poly.entity_id
_entity_poly.type
_entity_poly.pdbx_seq_one_letter_code
_entity_poly.pdbx_strand_id
1 'polypeptide(L)'
;HDAFQAQYTELFTAVDEIAERIRAIGGLAPGGLSSLAQMAGIKEIAEDATAEQMVTHLLEAHKKVLGDVAIVREKAGEAKDLATEDMMIGRKQVHQKAVWMLTSYLG
;
A
#
# COMPACT_ATOMS: atom_id res chain seq x y z
N HIS A 1 13.05 -3.95 14.05
CA HIS A 1 13.76 -3.89 12.75
C HIS A 1 13.17 -4.93 11.80
N ASP A 2 13.29 -6.22 12.10
CA ASP A 2 12.90 -7.33 11.21
C ASP A 2 11.46 -7.25 10.69
N ALA A 3 10.50 -6.88 11.55
CA ALA A 3 9.11 -6.71 11.14
C ALA A 3 8.93 -5.60 10.08
N PHE A 4 9.66 -4.48 10.21
CA PHE A 4 9.66 -3.42 9.20
C PHE A 4 10.32 -3.88 7.90
N GLN A 5 11.41 -4.66 8.01
CA GLN A 5 12.09 -5.23 6.85
C GLN A 5 11.22 -6.17 6.03
N ALA A 6 10.49 -7.06 6.70
CA ALA A 6 9.54 -7.92 6.03
C ALA A 6 8.50 -7.10 5.26
N GLN A 7 7.99 -6.02 5.84
CA GLN A 7 7.01 -5.16 5.18
C GLN A 7 7.59 -4.40 3.99
N TYR A 8 8.71 -3.68 4.13
CA TYR A 8 9.22 -2.92 2.98
C TYR A 8 9.68 -3.84 1.83
N THR A 9 10.12 -5.06 2.12
CA THR A 9 10.48 -6.05 1.10
C THR A 9 9.25 -6.51 0.32
N GLU A 10 8.16 -6.80 1.03
CA GLU A 10 6.88 -7.17 0.42
C GLU A 10 6.30 -6.04 -0.43
N LEU A 11 6.29 -4.81 0.12
CA LEU A 11 5.80 -3.62 -0.57
C LEU A 11 6.62 -3.30 -1.82
N PHE A 12 7.94 -3.54 -1.79
CA PHE A 12 8.81 -3.31 -2.93
C PHE A 12 8.39 -4.15 -4.14
N THR A 13 8.13 -5.44 -3.95
CA THR A 13 7.60 -6.32 -5.01
C THR A 13 6.23 -5.84 -5.49
N ALA A 14 5.35 -5.44 -4.57
CA ALA A 14 4.01 -4.96 -4.90
C ALA A 14 4.01 -3.72 -5.80
N VAL A 15 4.96 -2.81 -5.60
CA VAL A 15 5.09 -1.58 -6.41
C VAL A 15 5.33 -1.93 -7.88
N ASP A 16 6.17 -2.94 -8.15
CA ASP A 16 6.47 -3.39 -9.51
C ASP A 16 5.25 -4.04 -10.17
N GLU A 17 4.59 -4.99 -9.48
CA GLU A 17 3.38 -5.65 -9.97
C GLU A 17 2.27 -4.64 -10.32
N ILE A 18 2.08 -3.60 -9.49
CA ILE A 18 1.09 -2.54 -9.72
C ILE A 18 1.51 -1.67 -10.92
N ALA A 19 2.79 -1.32 -11.04
CA ALA A 19 3.30 -0.55 -12.17
C ALA A 19 3.13 -1.31 -13.49
N GLU A 20 3.48 -2.59 -13.51
CA GLU A 20 3.27 -3.48 -14.65
C GLU A 20 1.78 -3.58 -15.01
N ARG A 21 0.89 -3.70 -14.01
CA ARG A 21 -0.56 -3.73 -14.25
C ARG A 21 -1.06 -2.44 -14.89
N ILE A 22 -0.61 -1.28 -14.42
CA ILE A 22 -0.97 0.03 -15.00
C ILE A 22 -0.54 0.08 -16.48
N ARG A 23 0.68 -0.38 -16.80
CA ARG A 23 1.16 -0.42 -18.19
C ARG A 23 0.39 -1.41 -19.05
N ALA A 24 0.04 -2.58 -18.50
CA ALA A 24 -0.70 -3.63 -19.21
C ALA A 24 -2.11 -3.18 -19.66
N ILE A 25 -2.74 -2.27 -18.91
CA ILE A 25 -4.05 -1.67 -19.27
C ILE A 25 -3.92 -0.36 -20.06
N GLY A 26 -2.71 -0.03 -20.54
CA GLY A 26 -2.44 1.13 -21.39
C GLY A 26 -2.19 2.45 -20.65
N GLY A 27 -2.17 2.45 -19.31
CA GLY A 27 -1.87 3.62 -18.49
C GLY A 27 -0.37 3.93 -18.45
N LEU A 28 0.01 5.17 -18.12
CA LEU A 28 1.39 5.54 -17.81
C LEU A 28 1.64 5.32 -16.32
N ALA A 29 2.49 4.35 -15.97
CA ALA A 29 2.83 4.10 -14.58
C ALA A 29 3.61 5.30 -14.01
N PRO A 30 3.19 5.88 -12.88
CA PRO A 30 3.91 6.96 -12.25
C PRO A 30 5.27 6.48 -11.72
N GLY A 31 6.27 7.34 -11.82
CA GLY A 31 7.63 7.03 -11.36
C GLY A 31 8.34 8.27 -10.84
N GLY A 32 9.49 8.05 -10.21
CA GLY A 32 10.28 9.10 -9.57
C GLY A 32 9.78 9.46 -8.18
N LEU A 33 10.71 9.63 -7.23
CA LEU A 33 10.40 9.82 -5.82
C LEU A 33 9.50 11.04 -5.57
N SER A 34 9.75 12.17 -6.24
CA SER A 34 8.94 13.38 -6.09
C SER A 34 7.49 13.19 -6.55
N SER A 35 7.26 12.48 -7.65
CA SER A 35 5.90 12.23 -8.15
C SER A 35 5.14 11.31 -7.20
N LEU A 36 5.80 10.24 -6.77
CA LEU A 36 5.21 9.27 -5.85
C LEU A 36 4.89 9.90 -4.49
N ALA A 37 5.79 10.74 -3.95
CA ALA A 37 5.56 11.45 -2.69
C ALA A 37 4.35 12.41 -2.77
N GLN A 38 4.19 13.13 -3.88
CA GLN A 38 3.04 14.01 -4.10
C GLN A 38 1.71 13.22 -4.19
N MET A 39 1.74 12.04 -4.82
CA MET A 39 0.56 11.20 -5.02
C MET A 39 0.18 10.36 -3.80
N ALA A 40 1.15 10.01 -2.93
CA ALA A 40 0.95 9.07 -1.83
C ALA A 40 -0.15 9.50 -0.85
N GLY A 41 -0.32 10.80 -0.65
CA GLY A 41 -1.28 11.34 0.33
C GLY A 41 -0.99 10.92 1.78
N ILE A 42 0.26 10.52 2.07
CA ILE A 42 0.78 10.16 3.38
C ILE A 42 1.89 11.15 3.72
N LYS A 43 1.83 11.75 4.90
CA LYS A 43 2.90 12.65 5.38
C LYS A 43 4.08 11.82 5.86
N GLU A 44 5.30 12.30 5.62
CA GLU A 44 6.50 11.73 6.22
C GLU A 44 6.45 11.84 7.75
N ILE A 45 7.09 10.90 8.42
CA ILE A 45 7.28 10.91 9.87
C ILE A 45 8.63 11.55 10.20
N ALA A 46 8.75 12.18 11.37
CA ALA A 46 10.00 12.78 11.83
C ALA A 46 11.12 11.73 11.99
N GLU A 47 12.37 12.13 11.72
CA GLU A 47 13.54 11.24 11.79
C GLU A 47 13.82 10.71 13.20
N ASP A 48 13.41 11.47 14.23
CA ASP A 48 13.60 11.17 15.64
C ASP A 48 12.37 10.51 16.31
N ALA A 49 11.43 10.01 15.50
CA ALA A 49 10.22 9.36 16.00
C ALA A 49 10.52 8.14 16.88
N THR A 50 9.70 7.93 17.90
CA THR A 50 9.77 6.74 18.75
C THR A 50 9.28 5.50 18.02
N ALA A 51 9.65 4.31 18.50
CA ALA A 51 9.15 3.05 17.92
C ALA A 51 7.61 2.98 17.89
N GLU A 52 6.95 3.47 18.93
CA GLU A 52 5.48 3.53 19.00
C GLU A 52 4.89 4.47 17.95
N GLN A 53 5.50 5.64 17.74
CA GLN A 53 5.10 6.59 16.69
C GLN A 53 5.31 6.00 15.30
N MET A 54 6.42 5.31 15.06
CA MET A 54 6.69 4.62 13.80
C MET A 54 5.65 3.53 13.50
N VAL A 55 5.31 2.69 14.49
CA VAL A 55 4.30 1.64 14.33
C VAL A 55 2.91 2.24 14.11
N THR A 56 2.56 3.29 14.85
CA THR A 56 1.28 4.00 14.67
C THR A 56 1.17 4.61 13.28
N HIS A 57 2.22 5.27 12.80
CA HIS A 57 2.25 5.84 11.45
C HIS A 57 2.10 4.78 10.37
N LEU A 58 2.81 3.65 10.50
CA LEU A 58 2.73 2.54 9.55
C LEU A 58 1.35 1.86 9.55
N LEU A 59 0.72 1.75 10.72
CA LEU A 59 -0.66 1.27 10.85
C LEU A 59 -1.63 2.18 10.07
N GLU A 60 -1.54 3.50 10.25
CA GLU A 60 -2.38 4.46 9.54
C GLU A 60 -2.10 4.47 8.03
N ALA A 61 -0.84 4.31 7.61
CA ALA A 61 -0.48 4.15 6.21
C ALA A 61 -1.15 2.91 5.58
N HIS A 62 -1.13 1.76 6.25
CA HIS A 62 -1.83 0.56 5.78
C HIS A 62 -3.34 0.74 5.71
N LYS A 63 -3.96 1.42 6.69
CA LYS A 63 -5.40 1.72 6.66
C LYS A 63 -5.77 2.62 5.48
N LYS A 64 -4.94 3.63 5.18
CA LYS A 64 -5.13 4.48 4.00
C LYS A 64 -5.07 3.64 2.72
N VAL A 65 -4.03 2.80 2.57
CA VAL A 65 -3.87 1.94 1.39
C VAL A 65 -5.05 0.97 1.25
N LEU A 66 -5.62 0.46 2.34
CA LEU A 66 -6.84 -0.36 2.28
C LEU A 66 -8.05 0.41 1.69
N GLY A 67 -8.17 1.70 2.00
CA GLY A 67 -9.16 2.58 1.38
C GLY A 67 -8.92 2.75 -0.12
N ASP A 68 -7.67 3.04 -0.51
CA ASP A 68 -7.29 3.20 -1.91
C ASP A 68 -7.53 1.91 -2.71
N VAL A 69 -7.13 0.75 -2.16
CA VAL A 69 -7.36 -0.58 -2.76
C VAL A 69 -8.84 -0.87 -2.97
N ALA A 70 -9.70 -0.47 -2.03
CA ALA A 70 -11.15 -0.66 -2.17
C ALA A 70 -11.72 0.16 -3.34
N ILE A 71 -11.28 1.41 -3.48
CA ILE A 71 -11.66 2.30 -4.59
C ILE A 71 -11.20 1.71 -5.93
N VAL A 72 -9.94 1.28 -6.03
CA VAL A 72 -9.41 0.69 -7.28
C VAL A 72 -10.16 -0.58 -7.64
N ARG A 73 -10.45 -1.45 -6.66
CA ARG A 73 -11.22 -2.69 -6.89
C ARG A 73 -12.62 -2.38 -7.42
N GLU A 74 -13.33 -1.42 -6.81
CA GLU A 74 -14.67 -1.02 -7.27
C GLU A 74 -14.63 -0.51 -8.71
N LYS A 75 -13.66 0.35 -9.04
CA LYS A 75 -13.48 0.87 -10.41
C LYS A 75 -13.10 -0.20 -11.42
N ALA A 76 -12.26 -1.17 -11.02
CA ALA A 76 -11.96 -2.31 -11.86
C ALA A 76 -13.21 -3.15 -12.14
N GLY A 77 -14.07 -3.37 -11.14
CA GLY A 77 -15.35 -4.07 -11.32
C GLY A 77 -16.33 -3.34 -12.23
N GLU A 78 -16.47 -2.02 -12.09
CA GLU A 78 -17.25 -1.19 -13.03
C GLU A 78 -16.75 -1.33 -14.48
N ALA A 79 -15.42 -1.41 -14.66
CA ALA A 79 -14.77 -1.58 -15.95
C ALA A 79 -14.73 -3.04 -16.44
N LYS A 80 -15.24 -4.01 -15.66
CA LYS A 80 -15.15 -5.46 -15.90
C LYS A 80 -13.70 -5.96 -16.05
N ASP A 81 -12.76 -5.30 -15.38
CA ASP A 81 -11.36 -5.70 -15.31
C ASP A 81 -11.12 -6.68 -14.14
N LEU A 82 -11.43 -7.95 -14.41
CA LEU A 82 -11.31 -9.02 -13.41
C LEU A 82 -9.87 -9.22 -12.89
N ALA A 83 -8.85 -8.93 -13.71
CA ALA A 83 -7.46 -9.12 -13.31
C ALA A 83 -7.01 -8.05 -12.31
N THR A 84 -7.42 -6.79 -12.51
CA THR A 84 -7.17 -5.74 -11.52
C THR A 84 -7.99 -5.96 -10.25
N GLU A 85 -9.24 -6.43 -10.36
CA GLU A 85 -10.04 -6.78 -9.18
C GLU A 85 -9.37 -7.84 -8.32
N ASP A 86 -8.90 -8.94 -8.93
CA ASP A 86 -8.22 -10.03 -8.24
C ASP A 86 -6.91 -9.55 -7.57
N MET A 87 -6.10 -8.79 -8.31
CA MET A 87 -4.89 -8.17 -7.76
C MET A 87 -5.19 -7.32 -6.51
N MET A 88 -6.24 -6.50 -6.57
CA MET A 88 -6.64 -5.66 -5.43
C MET A 88 -7.18 -6.48 -4.25
N ILE A 89 -7.83 -7.63 -4.49
CA ILE A 89 -8.21 -8.57 -3.42
C ILE A 89 -6.96 -9.12 -2.73
N GLY A 90 -5.95 -9.54 -3.49
CA GLY A 90 -4.67 -9.99 -2.95
C GLY A 90 -3.98 -8.91 -2.12
N ARG A 91 -3.86 -7.68 -2.66
CA ARG A 91 -3.29 -6.54 -1.92
C ARG A 91 -4.05 -6.26 -0.63
N LYS A 92 -5.39 -6.31 -0.67
CA LYS A 92 -6.23 -6.09 0.51
C LYS A 92 -5.90 -7.08 1.63
N GLN A 93 -5.74 -8.37 1.31
CA GLN A 93 -5.42 -9.39 2.32
C GLN A 93 -4.08 -9.13 3.02
N VAL A 94 -3.04 -8.77 2.24
CA VAL A 94 -1.73 -8.42 2.79
C VAL A 94 -1.83 -7.25 3.76
N HIS A 95 -2.47 -6.16 3.35
CA HIS A 95 -2.58 -4.97 4.19
C HIS A 95 -3.49 -5.20 5.41
N GLN A 96 -4.56 -5.99 5.31
CA GLN A 96 -5.39 -6.37 6.46
C GLN A 96 -4.59 -7.17 7.49
N LYS A 97 -3.73 -8.10 7.04
CA LYS A 97 -2.84 -8.85 7.93
C LYS A 97 -1.85 -7.92 8.63
N ALA A 98 -1.27 -6.97 7.91
CA ALA A 98 -0.37 -5.98 8.50
C ALA A 98 -1.07 -5.11 9.55
N VAL A 99 -2.28 -4.61 9.24
CA VAL A 99 -3.12 -3.84 10.20
C VAL A 99 -3.40 -4.65 11.47
N TRP A 100 -3.77 -5.92 11.34
CA TRP A 100 -4.01 -6.79 12.49
C TRP A 100 -2.75 -6.92 13.36
N MET A 101 -1.61 -7.26 12.75
CA MET A 101 -0.34 -7.43 13.48
C MET A 101 0.11 -6.15 14.20
N LEU A 102 0.02 -5.00 13.54
CA LEU A 102 0.43 -3.71 14.11
C LEU A 102 -0.53 -3.23 15.20
N THR A 103 -1.83 -3.45 15.02
CA THR A 103 -2.84 -3.18 16.08
C THR A 103 -2.55 -4.02 17.31
N SER A 104 -2.30 -5.33 17.14
CA SER A 104 -1.97 -6.22 18.26
C SER A 104 -0.67 -5.84 18.98
N TYR A 105 0.28 -5.19 18.29
CA TYR A 105 1.51 -4.69 18.92
C TYR A 105 1.26 -3.45 19.79
N LEU A 106 0.35 -2.56 19.39
CA LEU A 106 0.07 -1.31 20.12
C LEU A 106 -0.80 -1.50 21.38
N GLY A 107 -1.53 -2.61 21.49
CA GLY A 107 -2.39 -2.92 22.63
C GLY A 107 -3.86 -2.63 22.38
#